data_AF-A0A640UZW3-F1
#
_entry.id   AF-A0A640UZW3-F1
#
_cell.length_a   1.000
_cell.length_b   1.000
_cell.length_c   1.000
_cell.angle_alpha   90.00
_cell.angle_beta   90.00
_cell.angle_gamma   90.00
#
_symmetry.space_group_name_H-M   'P 1'
#
loop_
_entity.id
_entity.type
_entity.pdbx_description
1 polymer ?
#
loop_
_entity_poly.entity_id
_entity_poly.type
_entity_poly.pdbx_seq_one_letter_code
_entity_poly.pdbx_strand_id
1 'polypeptide(L)'
;MTTPAGPAPAVPPVTEALRAQAAQQRGGYVYAIDPYFDPNGAVPPYGIIGGWSVDSFGQLDSFTHNPNYRPSPTALEFPPPVTALDEALQRAVTGYGSEQELLAAFREATLLLFAQEGQTGLYSVVEDDGSRYIPAFTHPTHAPDTWHQWQQTTGQHLAATGLPVRLNPGHRISLTIPGEAVKQAGGENAGPTPDDHRDPAPSPPQFMVDITPSGRPAVYARLIGTYEITGLDAPDAEHSPLLHEALVMLLLHREGVHPRVLASVLWPRGVTEDVRDALIERLRTWLGSDPDGTPRLGTDTTGQLTLAPSVVSDLDVLRTLHYEATAGRGARKAHIRERLLNDALALAHGPLLANRPQGRYTWLSHENSEAELPLLVADVALALSAHHLEAGNPAPALNALNTALTTAPTDERLWNELLRAAHATGDAAKLESTAASLVARNHEHSGDARSLPPRTEALLDELLPSWRDAQSAAD
;
A
#
# COMPACT_ATOMS: atom_id res chain seq x y z
N MET A 1 5.13 9.38 2.85
CA MET A 1 6.06 10.41 3.38
C MET A 1 7.27 9.70 3.97
N THR A 2 8.45 9.83 3.35
CA THR A 2 9.70 9.22 3.85
C THR A 2 10.29 10.09 4.94
N THR A 3 10.27 9.59 6.17
CA THR A 3 10.92 10.23 7.32
C THR A 3 12.44 10.03 7.20
N PRO A 4 13.28 11.08 7.29
CA PRO A 4 14.72 10.88 7.33
C PRO A 4 15.11 10.13 8.61
N ALA A 5 15.93 9.10 8.49
CA ALA A 5 16.53 8.42 9.63
C ALA A 5 17.50 9.38 10.34
N GLY A 6 17.02 10.03 11.40
CA GLY A 6 17.85 10.85 12.27
C GLY A 6 18.83 10.01 13.09
N PRO A 7 19.88 10.64 13.67
CA PRO A 7 20.85 9.96 14.52
C PRO A 7 20.16 9.24 15.69
N ALA A 8 20.78 8.16 16.17
CA ALA A 8 20.30 7.42 17.33
C ALA A 8 20.00 8.38 18.50
N PRO A 9 18.83 8.26 19.14
CA PRO A 9 18.39 9.20 20.16
C PRO A 9 19.38 9.18 21.34
N ALA A 10 19.81 10.36 21.79
CA ALA A 10 20.72 10.47 22.92
C ALA A 10 20.11 9.85 24.18
N VAL A 11 20.94 9.17 24.99
CA VAL A 11 20.51 8.69 26.31
C VAL A 11 20.09 9.89 27.15
N PRO A 12 18.84 9.92 27.68
CA PRO A 12 18.37 11.04 28.49
C PRO A 12 19.25 11.23 29.73
N PRO A 13 19.50 12.48 30.17
CA PRO A 13 20.29 12.73 31.37
C PRO A 13 19.60 12.12 32.60
N VAL A 14 20.38 11.48 33.48
CA VAL A 14 19.89 10.93 34.74
C VAL A 14 19.51 12.06 35.69
N THR A 15 18.21 12.33 35.80
CA THR A 15 17.66 13.36 36.71
C THR A 15 17.49 12.82 38.13
N GLU A 16 17.37 13.73 39.11
CA GLU A 16 17.10 13.35 40.51
C GLU A 16 15.74 12.64 40.65
N ALA A 17 14.75 13.03 39.85
CA ALA A 17 13.45 12.36 39.79
C ALA A 17 13.59 10.90 39.32
N LEU A 18 14.42 10.65 38.30
CA LEU A 18 14.70 9.31 37.80
C LEU A 18 15.38 8.43 38.86
N ARG A 19 16.33 9.00 39.63
CA ARG A 19 16.97 8.29 40.75
C ARG A 19 16.01 8.01 41.89
N ALA A 20 15.14 8.96 42.24
CA ALA A 20 14.11 8.76 43.26
C ALA A 20 13.11 7.66 42.87
N GLN A 21 12.75 7.57 41.59
CA GLN A 21 11.90 6.50 41.07
C GLN A 21 12.62 5.15 41.09
N ALA A 22 13.90 5.09 40.73
CA ALA A 22 14.71 3.88 40.84
C ALA A 22 14.80 3.36 42.28
N ALA A 23 14.97 4.25 43.25
CA ALA A 23 15.00 3.88 44.67
C ALA A 23 13.70 3.20 45.15
N GLN A 24 12.58 3.51 44.51
CA GLN A 24 11.27 2.89 44.79
C GLN A 24 11.06 1.58 44.02
N GLN A 25 11.72 1.39 42.87
CA GLN A 25 11.54 0.26 41.94
C GLN A 25 12.76 -0.68 41.91
N ARG A 26 13.20 -1.15 43.09
CA ARG A 26 14.38 -2.04 43.23
C ARG A 26 14.23 -3.33 42.43
N GLY A 27 15.26 -3.68 41.65
CA GLY A 27 15.25 -4.88 40.79
C GLY A 27 14.32 -4.79 39.57
N GLY A 28 13.80 -3.60 39.25
CA GLY A 28 12.88 -3.35 38.14
C GLY A 28 13.47 -2.48 37.04
N TYR A 29 12.60 -1.72 36.37
CA TYR A 29 12.98 -0.77 35.31
C TYR A 29 12.30 0.58 35.52
N VAL A 30 13.05 1.67 35.26
CA VAL A 30 12.51 3.03 35.19
C VAL A 30 12.53 3.50 33.75
N TYR A 31 11.36 3.85 33.20
CA TYR A 31 11.24 4.31 31.82
C TYR A 31 11.58 5.79 31.68
N ALA A 32 12.37 6.13 30.66
CA ALA A 32 12.56 7.50 30.21
C ALA A 32 11.51 7.83 29.15
N ILE A 33 10.69 8.83 29.41
CA ILE A 33 9.53 9.21 28.58
C ILE A 33 9.87 10.50 27.81
N ASP A 34 9.44 10.58 26.56
CA ASP A 34 9.59 11.79 25.74
C ASP A 34 8.84 12.97 26.40
N PRO A 35 9.47 14.16 26.56
CA PRO A 35 8.87 15.32 27.21
C PRO A 35 7.54 15.79 26.63
N TYR A 36 7.19 15.36 25.41
CA TYR A 36 5.90 15.62 24.80
C TYR A 36 4.73 14.94 25.53
N PHE A 37 4.97 13.85 26.25
CA PHE A 37 3.93 13.12 26.98
C PHE A 37 3.93 13.45 28.47
N ASP A 38 2.75 13.40 29.08
CA ASP A 38 2.64 13.40 30.54
C ASP A 38 3.22 12.08 31.09
N PRO A 39 4.32 12.12 31.88
CA PRO A 39 4.93 10.92 32.42
C PRO A 39 4.04 10.15 33.40
N ASN A 40 2.99 10.79 33.95
CA ASN A 40 2.00 10.15 34.82
C ASN A 40 0.72 9.74 34.07
N GLY A 41 0.62 10.06 32.78
CA GLY A 41 -0.50 9.72 31.92
C GLY A 41 -0.33 8.39 31.21
N ALA A 42 -1.29 8.08 30.33
CA ALA A 42 -1.15 6.94 29.41
C ALA A 42 -0.14 7.30 28.31
N VAL A 43 1.06 6.72 28.39
CA VAL A 43 2.12 6.94 27.40
C VAL A 43 2.11 5.79 26.39
N PRO A 44 1.95 6.08 25.08
CA PRO A 44 1.99 5.03 24.07
C PRO A 44 3.42 4.44 23.95
N PRO A 45 3.57 3.19 23.48
CA PRO A 45 4.89 2.55 23.41
C PRO A 45 5.94 3.35 22.63
N TYR A 46 5.54 4.10 21.60
CA TYR A 46 6.47 4.93 20.82
C TYR A 46 6.89 6.24 21.51
N GLY A 47 6.25 6.61 22.62
CA GLY A 47 6.61 7.78 23.44
C GLY A 47 7.63 7.48 24.54
N ILE A 48 8.06 6.22 24.65
CA ILE A 48 9.09 5.79 25.60
C ILE A 48 10.44 5.81 24.89
N ILE A 49 11.39 6.60 25.37
CA ILE A 49 12.76 6.70 24.82
C ILE A 49 13.53 5.39 25.06
N GLY A 50 13.34 4.80 26.23
CA GLY A 50 14.00 3.58 26.67
C GLY A 50 13.80 3.33 28.16
N GLY A 51 14.45 2.29 28.68
CA GLY A 51 14.36 1.89 30.08
C GLY A 51 15.72 1.77 30.74
N TRP A 52 15.85 2.30 31.94
CA TRP A 52 16.97 2.04 32.83
C TRP A 52 16.66 0.80 33.67
N SER A 53 17.58 -0.16 33.70
CA SER A 53 17.55 -1.24 34.68
C SER A 53 17.91 -0.69 36.07
N VAL A 54 17.25 -1.23 37.09
CA VAL A 54 17.48 -0.84 38.49
C VAL A 54 18.02 -2.04 39.25
N ASP A 55 19.15 -1.85 39.92
CA ASP A 55 19.77 -2.90 40.72
C ASP A 55 18.99 -3.20 42.03
N SER A 56 19.47 -4.18 42.80
CA SER A 56 18.87 -4.56 44.08
C SER A 56 18.94 -3.47 45.16
N PHE A 57 19.81 -2.46 44.98
CA PHE A 57 19.97 -1.33 45.89
C PHE A 57 19.11 -0.13 45.49
N GLY A 58 18.43 -0.18 44.35
CA GLY A 58 17.60 0.91 43.84
C GLY A 58 18.39 1.96 43.05
N GLN A 59 19.57 1.61 42.54
CA GLN A 59 20.37 2.47 41.66
C GLN A 59 20.15 2.10 40.20
N LEU A 60 20.25 3.10 39.32
CA LEU A 60 20.19 2.91 37.87
C LEU A 60 21.50 2.27 37.39
N ASP A 61 21.42 1.22 36.59
CA ASP A 61 22.57 0.47 36.09
C ASP A 61 22.81 0.71 34.59
N SER A 62 22.00 0.08 33.72
CA SER A 62 22.17 0.16 32.26
C SER A 62 20.91 0.68 31.56
N PHE A 63 21.11 1.49 30.52
CA PHE A 63 20.02 2.00 29.68
C PHE A 63 19.83 1.17 28.41
N THR A 64 18.60 0.76 28.15
CA THR A 64 18.20 0.09 26.91
C THR A 64 17.27 0.99 26.12
N HIS A 65 17.67 1.34 24.89
CA HIS A 65 16.82 2.11 23.97
C HIS A 65 15.60 1.31 23.54
N ASN A 66 14.45 1.98 23.46
CA ASN A 66 13.25 1.40 22.89
C ASN A 66 13.33 1.47 21.35
N PRO A 67 13.35 0.33 20.63
CA PRO A 67 13.41 0.33 19.17
C PRO A 67 12.18 0.96 18.50
N ASN A 68 11.07 1.07 19.23
CA ASN A 68 9.83 1.68 18.74
C ASN A 68 9.73 3.19 19.05
N TYR A 69 10.75 3.79 19.68
CA TYR A 69 10.72 5.21 20.03
C TYR A 69 10.66 6.09 18.79
N ARG A 70 9.71 7.04 18.79
CA ARG A 70 9.53 8.05 17.76
C ARG A 70 9.77 9.43 18.37
N PRO A 71 10.86 10.13 18.05
CA PRO A 71 11.15 11.45 18.63
C PRO A 71 10.06 12.49 18.33
N SER A 72 9.57 13.18 19.36
CA SER A 72 8.63 14.30 19.22
C SER A 72 9.29 15.56 18.64
N PRO A 73 8.51 16.56 18.18
CA PRO A 73 9.06 17.87 17.82
C PRO A 73 9.90 18.51 18.94
N THR A 74 9.47 18.35 20.19
CA THR A 74 10.19 18.85 21.37
C THR A 74 11.52 18.13 21.55
N ALA A 75 11.54 16.79 21.43
CA ALA A 75 12.77 16.00 21.54
C ALA A 75 13.77 16.28 20.40
N LEU A 76 13.29 16.70 19.23
CA LEU A 76 14.13 17.14 18.10
C LEU A 76 14.56 18.61 18.18
N GLU A 77 14.19 19.29 19.26
CA GLU A 77 14.46 20.71 19.51
C GLU A 77 13.96 21.58 18.36
N PHE A 78 12.76 21.28 17.86
CA PHE A 78 12.10 22.15 16.91
C PHE A 78 11.70 23.47 17.59
N PRO A 79 11.83 24.62 16.89
CA PRO A 79 11.36 25.87 17.45
C PRO A 79 9.84 25.81 17.67
N PRO A 80 9.31 26.53 18.67
CA PRO A 80 7.86 26.64 18.87
C PRO A 80 7.16 27.05 17.56
N PRO A 81 6.06 26.39 17.18
CA PRO A 81 5.34 26.73 15.96
C PRO A 81 4.79 28.16 16.05
N VAL A 82 4.98 28.94 14.98
CA VAL A 82 4.50 30.34 14.93
C VAL A 82 3.06 30.41 14.42
N THR A 83 2.67 29.43 13.61
CA THR A 83 1.32 29.30 13.04
C THR A 83 0.72 27.92 13.30
N ALA A 84 -0.61 27.79 13.20
CA ALA A 84 -1.28 26.48 13.28
C ALA A 84 -0.78 25.52 12.19
N LEU A 85 -0.40 26.03 11.01
CA LEU A 85 0.21 25.24 9.96
C LEU A 85 1.64 24.81 10.31
N ASP A 86 2.43 25.63 11.01
CA ASP A 86 3.74 25.19 11.54
C ASP A 86 3.58 24.04 12.53
N GLU A 87 2.59 24.10 13.41
CA GLU A 87 2.33 23.03 14.38
C GLU A 87 1.94 21.74 13.66
N ALA A 88 0.99 21.82 12.72
CA ALA A 88 0.56 20.67 11.94
C ALA A 88 1.71 20.09 11.09
N LEU A 89 2.55 20.95 10.52
CA LEU A 89 3.75 20.57 9.78
C LEU A 89 4.76 19.82 10.66
N GLN A 90 5.07 20.35 11.85
CA GLN A 90 5.97 19.71 12.81
C GLN A 90 5.46 18.34 13.26
N ARG A 91 4.16 18.24 13.55
CA ARG A 91 3.51 16.97 13.92
C ARG A 91 3.53 15.97 12.75
N ALA A 92 3.28 16.41 11.53
CA ALA A 92 3.30 15.54 10.35
C ALA A 92 4.71 14.97 10.09
N VAL A 93 5.76 15.81 10.07
CA VAL A 93 7.13 15.35 9.78
C VAL A 93 7.70 14.43 10.87
N THR A 94 7.18 14.51 12.09
CA THR A 94 7.55 13.63 13.20
C THR A 94 6.65 12.40 13.32
N GLY A 95 5.59 12.29 12.51
CA GLY A 95 4.61 11.20 12.56
C GLY A 95 3.66 11.27 13.77
N TYR A 96 3.53 12.44 14.40
CA TYR A 96 2.60 12.72 15.51
C TYR A 96 1.29 13.38 15.04
N GLY A 97 1.21 13.75 13.77
CA GLY A 97 0.03 14.33 13.14
C GLY A 97 -0.40 13.51 11.93
N SER A 98 -1.70 13.50 11.67
CA SER A 98 -2.24 12.88 10.46
C SER A 98 -2.06 13.81 9.26
N GLU A 99 -2.10 13.23 8.06
CA GLU A 99 -2.12 14.02 6.83
C GLU A 99 -3.37 14.93 6.77
N GLN A 100 -4.51 14.47 7.28
CA GLN A 100 -5.74 15.26 7.33
C GLN A 100 -5.62 16.50 8.22
N GLU A 101 -4.96 16.39 9.37
CA GLU A 101 -4.70 17.54 10.25
C GLU A 101 -3.82 18.59 9.55
N LEU A 102 -2.80 18.14 8.82
CA LEU A 102 -1.94 19.01 8.01
C LEU A 102 -2.73 19.69 6.88
N LEU A 103 -3.57 18.95 6.15
CA LEU A 103 -4.37 19.50 5.05
C LEU A 103 -5.43 20.48 5.53
N ALA A 104 -6.07 20.21 6.68
CA ALA A 104 -7.02 21.12 7.30
C ALA A 104 -6.35 22.44 7.70
N ALA A 105 -5.21 22.36 8.40
CA ALA A 105 -4.41 23.53 8.76
C ALA A 105 -3.90 24.28 7.52
N PHE A 106 -3.50 23.54 6.48
CA PHE A 106 -3.05 24.12 5.21
C PHE A 106 -4.16 24.94 4.55
N ARG A 107 -5.36 24.36 4.43
CA ARG A 107 -6.52 24.99 3.80
C ARG A 107 -6.84 26.36 4.39
N GLU A 108 -6.79 26.46 5.71
CA GLU A 108 -7.13 27.66 6.47
C GLU A 108 -5.98 28.66 6.58
N ALA A 109 -4.75 28.24 6.29
CA ALA A 109 -3.57 29.09 6.42
C ALA A 109 -3.51 30.17 5.34
N THR A 110 -3.04 31.35 5.75
CA THR A 110 -2.54 32.38 4.84
C THR A 110 -1.08 32.08 4.53
N LEU A 111 -0.77 31.92 3.25
CA LEU A 111 0.57 31.58 2.75
C LEU A 111 1.19 32.74 1.99
N LEU A 112 2.49 32.87 2.14
CA LEU A 112 3.32 33.85 1.43
C LEU A 112 3.97 33.18 0.22
N LEU A 113 3.70 33.72 -0.97
CA LEU A 113 4.29 33.27 -2.22
C LEU A 113 5.19 34.35 -2.80
N PHE A 114 6.20 33.94 -3.55
CA PHE A 114 7.00 34.88 -4.32
C PHE A 114 6.14 35.66 -5.31
N ALA A 115 6.43 36.95 -5.45
CA ALA A 115 5.87 37.80 -6.50
C ALA A 115 6.98 38.68 -7.07
N GLN A 116 7.03 38.80 -8.40
CA GLN A 116 7.91 39.74 -9.10
C GLN A 116 7.07 40.70 -9.94
N GLU A 117 7.48 41.96 -9.97
CA GLU A 117 6.82 43.00 -10.77
C GLU A 117 6.77 42.62 -12.26
N GLY A 118 5.56 42.58 -12.83
CA GLY A 118 5.32 42.16 -14.21
C GLY A 118 5.06 40.66 -14.43
N GLN A 119 5.17 39.81 -13.40
CA GLN A 119 4.83 38.39 -13.51
C GLN A 119 3.31 38.18 -13.57
N THR A 120 2.85 37.39 -14.54
CA THR A 120 1.46 36.91 -14.63
C THR A 120 1.38 35.45 -14.18
N GLY A 121 0.61 35.18 -13.10
CA GLY A 121 0.41 33.83 -12.56
C GLY A 121 1.35 33.45 -11.40
N LEU A 122 1.20 32.22 -10.90
CA LEU A 122 1.94 31.71 -9.74
C LEU A 122 3.37 31.33 -10.12
N TYR A 123 4.32 31.69 -9.25
CA TYR A 123 5.71 31.24 -9.38
C TYR A 123 5.82 29.75 -9.03
N SER A 124 6.52 28.98 -9.86
CA SER A 124 6.81 27.56 -9.62
C SER A 124 8.29 27.29 -9.84
N VAL A 125 8.84 26.35 -9.07
CA VAL A 125 10.21 25.86 -9.19
C VAL A 125 10.15 24.52 -9.92
N VAL A 126 11.07 24.34 -10.88
CA VAL A 126 11.30 23.07 -11.57
C VAL A 126 12.50 22.41 -10.92
N GLU A 127 12.34 21.16 -10.47
CA GLU A 127 13.41 20.33 -9.91
C GLU A 127 14.24 19.68 -11.03
N ASP A 128 15.40 19.13 -10.69
CA ASP A 128 16.31 18.48 -11.65
C ASP A 128 15.68 17.27 -12.36
N ASP A 129 14.67 16.64 -11.74
CA ASP A 129 13.88 15.54 -12.31
C ASP A 129 12.72 16.01 -13.22
N GLY A 130 12.59 17.33 -13.43
CA GLY A 130 11.54 17.95 -14.22
C GLY A 130 10.21 18.16 -13.49
N SER A 131 10.07 17.70 -12.24
CA SER A 131 8.89 17.94 -11.41
C SER A 131 8.77 19.41 -11.04
N ARG A 132 7.53 19.86 -10.74
CA ARG A 132 7.25 21.28 -10.44
C ARG A 132 6.50 21.41 -9.13
N TYR A 133 6.85 22.44 -8.35
CA TYR A 133 6.14 22.78 -7.13
C TYR A 133 6.04 24.30 -6.93
N ILE A 134 5.06 24.73 -6.14
CA ILE A 134 4.90 26.11 -5.69
C ILE A 134 5.61 26.25 -4.33
N PRO A 135 6.63 27.11 -4.20
CA PRO A 135 7.22 27.43 -2.90
C PRO A 135 6.27 28.33 -2.12
N ALA A 136 5.89 27.91 -0.91
CA ALA A 136 5.01 28.66 -0.02
C ALA A 136 5.59 28.75 1.40
N PHE A 137 5.47 29.92 2.02
CA PHE A 137 5.98 30.16 3.37
C PHE A 137 4.83 30.42 4.34
N THR A 138 4.91 29.80 5.51
CA THR A 138 3.84 29.84 6.53
C THR A 138 3.91 31.11 7.39
N HIS A 139 5.06 31.79 7.44
CA HIS A 139 5.26 33.03 8.18
C HIS A 139 6.41 33.85 7.57
N PRO A 140 6.44 35.20 7.67
CA PRO A 140 7.53 36.03 7.10
C PRO A 140 8.93 35.66 7.59
N THR A 141 9.07 35.16 8.83
CA THR A 141 10.35 34.69 9.38
C THR A 141 10.92 33.48 8.65
N HIS A 142 10.08 32.76 7.90
CA HIS A 142 10.51 31.62 7.09
C HIS A 142 10.84 32.04 5.65
N ALA A 143 10.40 33.22 5.19
CA ALA A 143 10.72 33.67 3.84
C ALA A 143 12.22 34.02 3.73
N PRO A 144 12.89 33.75 2.59
CA PRO A 144 14.28 34.14 2.38
C PRO A 144 14.44 35.67 2.43
N ASP A 145 15.51 36.17 3.06
CA ASP A 145 15.79 37.62 3.13
C ASP A 145 15.99 38.28 1.75
N THR A 146 16.30 37.48 0.73
CA THR A 146 16.47 37.91 -0.67
C THR A 146 15.14 38.18 -1.39
N TRP A 147 14.01 37.83 -0.79
CA TRP A 147 12.68 38.06 -1.35
C TRP A 147 12.11 39.37 -0.83
N HIS A 148 12.07 40.39 -1.69
CA HIS A 148 11.61 41.74 -1.31
C HIS A 148 10.13 42.00 -1.64
N GLN A 149 9.49 41.07 -2.36
CA GLN A 149 8.08 41.14 -2.74
C GLN A 149 7.41 39.78 -2.56
N TRP A 150 6.24 39.78 -1.93
CA TRP A 150 5.42 38.61 -1.71
C TRP A 150 3.95 38.92 -1.93
N GLN A 151 3.21 37.92 -2.36
CA GLN A 151 1.76 37.94 -2.39
C GLN A 151 1.22 36.98 -1.32
N GLN A 152 0.08 37.34 -0.73
CA GLN A 152 -0.63 36.46 0.19
C GLN A 152 -1.75 35.75 -0.53
N THR A 153 -1.94 34.48 -0.19
CA THR A 153 -3.07 33.68 -0.66
C THR A 153 -3.48 32.68 0.40
N THR A 154 -4.68 32.13 0.32
CA THR A 154 -5.09 31.06 1.25
C THR A 154 -4.65 29.72 0.70
N GLY A 155 -4.40 28.76 1.59
CA GLY A 155 -4.18 27.38 1.17
C GLY A 155 -5.35 26.81 0.38
N GLN A 156 -6.59 27.22 0.67
CA GLN A 156 -7.76 26.90 -0.15
C GLN A 156 -7.68 27.42 -1.60
N HIS A 157 -7.11 28.61 -1.83
CA HIS A 157 -6.96 29.12 -3.19
C HIS A 157 -5.81 28.42 -3.93
N LEU A 158 -4.73 28.09 -3.22
CA LEU A 158 -3.65 27.27 -3.76
C LEU A 158 -4.10 25.83 -4.04
N ALA A 159 -5.00 25.30 -3.22
CA ALA A 159 -5.64 24.00 -3.38
C ALA A 159 -6.29 23.84 -4.75
N ALA A 160 -6.95 24.89 -5.24
CA ALA A 160 -7.61 24.90 -6.54
C ALA A 160 -6.63 24.75 -7.73
N THR A 161 -5.35 25.04 -7.55
CA THR A 161 -4.33 24.87 -8.61
C THR A 161 -4.00 23.40 -8.86
N GLY A 162 -4.10 22.58 -7.81
CA GLY A 162 -3.72 21.18 -7.82
C GLY A 162 -2.26 20.89 -8.17
N LEU A 163 -1.39 21.88 -8.05
CA LEU A 163 0.06 21.73 -8.16
C LEU A 163 0.63 21.37 -6.78
N PRO A 164 1.72 20.58 -6.73
CA PRO A 164 2.42 20.33 -5.47
C PRO A 164 2.86 21.65 -4.81
N VAL A 165 2.70 21.75 -3.50
CA VAL A 165 3.10 22.94 -2.71
C VAL A 165 4.18 22.51 -1.73
N ARG A 166 5.35 23.16 -1.77
CA ARG A 166 6.41 22.94 -0.77
C ARG A 166 6.37 24.04 0.27
N LEU A 167 6.14 23.65 1.52
CA LEU A 167 6.11 24.52 2.68
C LEU A 167 7.52 24.79 3.20
N ASN A 168 7.82 26.07 3.44
CA ASN A 168 9.09 26.57 3.97
C ASN A 168 10.34 25.97 3.30
N PRO A 169 10.44 25.98 1.95
CA PRO A 169 11.60 25.40 1.27
C PRO A 169 12.91 26.05 1.75
N GLY A 170 13.93 25.22 1.99
CA GLY A 170 15.22 25.66 2.53
C GLY A 170 15.29 25.72 4.07
N HIS A 171 14.17 25.51 4.78
CA HIS A 171 14.17 25.39 6.24
C HIS A 171 14.38 23.96 6.72
N ARG A 172 14.85 23.83 7.97
CA ARG A 172 15.01 22.53 8.67
C ARG A 172 13.68 21.75 8.72
N ILE A 173 12.55 22.45 8.78
CA ILE A 173 11.21 21.87 8.80
C ILE A 173 10.53 22.27 7.49
N SER A 174 10.60 21.40 6.49
CA SER A 174 10.01 21.58 5.17
C SER A 174 9.31 20.30 4.72
N LEU A 175 8.20 20.44 4.00
CA LEU A 175 7.41 19.32 3.48
C LEU A 175 6.74 19.73 2.17
N THR A 176 6.64 18.79 1.23
CA THR A 176 5.85 18.95 0.00
C THR A 176 4.50 18.27 0.16
N ILE A 177 3.43 19.04 0.02
CA ILE A 177 2.06 18.53 -0.10
C ILE A 177 1.85 18.20 -1.58
N PRO A 178 1.60 16.92 -1.94
CA PRO A 178 1.36 16.52 -3.32
C PRO A 178 0.15 17.24 -3.93
N GLY A 179 0.17 17.48 -5.24
CA GLY A 179 -0.89 18.22 -5.93
C GLY A 179 -2.29 17.63 -5.76
N GLU A 180 -2.38 16.31 -5.60
CA GLU A 180 -3.64 15.60 -5.29
C GLU A 180 -4.18 15.90 -3.90
N ALA A 181 -3.31 15.90 -2.87
CA ALA A 181 -3.66 16.27 -1.50
C ALA A 181 -3.98 17.78 -1.39
N VAL A 182 -3.27 18.61 -2.18
CA VAL A 182 -3.59 20.02 -2.38
C VAL A 182 -5.00 20.19 -2.95
N LYS A 183 -5.42 19.41 -3.97
CA LYS A 183 -6.82 19.45 -4.49
C LYS A 183 -7.86 19.03 -3.45
N GLN A 184 -7.56 18.00 -2.65
CA GLN A 184 -8.47 17.53 -1.60
C GLN A 184 -8.74 18.59 -0.54
N ALA A 185 -7.74 19.40 -0.19
CA ALA A 185 -7.90 20.55 0.69
C ALA A 185 -8.79 21.67 0.11
N GLY A 186 -9.16 21.63 -1.18
CA GLY A 186 -9.95 22.68 -1.84
C GLY A 186 -11.47 22.51 -1.76
N GLY A 187 -11.97 21.32 -1.42
CA GLY A 187 -13.40 21.01 -1.45
C GLY A 187 -14.00 20.83 -0.06
N GLU A 188 -14.97 21.68 0.33
CA GLU A 188 -15.99 21.32 1.31
C GLU A 188 -17.15 22.35 1.32
N ASN A 189 -18.33 21.94 0.87
CA ASN A 189 -19.61 22.28 1.50
C ASN A 189 -20.74 21.40 0.93
N ALA A 190 -20.88 20.17 1.45
CA ALA A 190 -22.12 19.40 1.41
C ALA A 190 -22.11 18.44 2.60
N GLY A 191 -23.10 18.56 3.48
CA GLY A 191 -23.29 17.66 4.63
C GLY A 191 -23.55 16.20 4.21
N PRO A 192 -23.60 15.28 5.18
CA PRO A 192 -23.51 13.86 4.91
C PRO A 192 -24.76 13.37 4.17
N THR A 193 -24.65 13.15 2.87
CA THR A 193 -25.54 12.24 2.16
C THR A 193 -25.06 10.81 2.40
N PRO A 194 -25.95 9.85 2.70
CA PRO A 194 -25.59 8.45 2.86
C PRO A 194 -25.31 7.85 1.48
N ASP A 195 -24.16 8.20 0.89
CA ASP A 195 -23.62 7.54 -0.30
C ASP A 195 -22.09 7.77 -0.50
N ASP A 196 -21.39 8.33 0.50
CA ASP A 196 -19.99 8.75 0.36
C ASP A 196 -18.98 7.75 0.95
N HIS A 197 -19.27 6.46 0.79
CA HIS A 197 -18.25 5.41 0.79
C HIS A 197 -17.82 5.14 -0.66
N ARG A 198 -17.42 6.17 -1.41
CA ARG A 198 -16.55 5.94 -2.56
C ARG A 198 -15.13 5.99 -2.06
N ASP A 199 -14.53 4.82 -1.98
CA ASP A 199 -13.08 4.69 -1.92
C ASP A 199 -12.45 5.69 -2.91
N PRO A 200 -11.36 6.38 -2.51
CA PRO A 200 -10.64 7.23 -3.43
C PRO A 200 -10.39 6.43 -4.71
N ALA A 201 -10.73 7.02 -5.87
CA ALA A 201 -10.61 6.32 -7.14
C ALA A 201 -9.19 5.72 -7.23
N PRO A 202 -9.05 4.40 -7.47
CA PRO A 202 -7.76 3.75 -7.40
C PRO A 202 -6.78 4.48 -8.32
N SER A 203 -5.60 4.82 -7.80
CA SER A 203 -4.51 5.37 -8.63
C SER A 203 -4.18 4.37 -9.74
N PRO A 204 -3.77 4.85 -10.93
CA PRO A 204 -3.34 3.94 -11.99
C PRO A 204 -2.19 3.06 -11.48
N PRO A 205 -2.18 1.76 -11.82
CA PRO A 205 -1.05 0.91 -11.50
C PRO A 205 0.22 1.47 -12.15
N GLN A 206 1.37 1.20 -11.53
CA GLN A 206 2.68 1.69 -12.00
C GLN A 206 2.97 1.31 -13.46
N PHE A 207 2.46 0.15 -13.89
CA PHE A 207 2.55 -0.33 -15.25
C PHE A 207 1.15 -0.64 -15.78
N MET A 208 0.83 -0.05 -16.93
CA MET A 208 -0.44 -0.23 -17.64
C MET A 208 -0.20 -1.03 -18.91
N VAL A 209 -0.93 -2.13 -19.06
CA VAL A 209 -0.87 -2.97 -20.27
C VAL A 209 -1.78 -2.40 -21.36
N ASP A 210 -1.35 -2.45 -22.61
CA ASP A 210 -2.27 -2.23 -23.74
C ASP A 210 -3.19 -3.46 -23.90
N ILE A 211 -4.38 -3.38 -23.31
CA ILE A 211 -5.41 -4.43 -23.36
C ILE A 211 -6.23 -4.41 -24.66
N THR A 212 -5.84 -3.63 -25.67
CA THR A 212 -6.48 -3.66 -26.99
C THR A 212 -6.04 -4.88 -27.79
N PRO A 213 -6.81 -5.32 -28.81
CA PRO A 213 -6.40 -6.44 -29.67
C PRO A 213 -5.03 -6.26 -30.35
N SER A 214 -4.58 -5.01 -30.50
CA SER A 214 -3.26 -4.63 -31.04
C SER A 214 -2.12 -4.73 -30.03
N GLY A 215 -2.40 -4.68 -28.73
CA GLY A 215 -1.41 -4.64 -27.65
C GLY A 215 -0.90 -6.01 -27.20
N ARG A 216 -0.69 -6.96 -28.13
CA ARG A 216 -0.21 -8.29 -27.75
C ARG A 216 1.23 -8.21 -27.22
N PRO A 217 1.51 -8.68 -26.00
CA PRO A 217 2.87 -8.69 -25.49
C PRO A 217 3.73 -9.66 -26.29
N ALA A 218 5.03 -9.36 -26.42
CA ALA A 218 5.99 -10.26 -27.05
C ALA A 218 6.28 -11.45 -26.13
N VAL A 219 6.29 -11.23 -24.83
CA VAL A 219 6.47 -12.25 -23.80
C VAL A 219 5.35 -12.14 -22.78
N TYR A 220 4.67 -13.25 -22.52
CA TYR A 220 3.58 -13.30 -21.55
C TYR A 220 3.86 -14.36 -20.48
N ALA A 221 3.90 -13.94 -19.22
CA ALA A 221 4.09 -14.82 -18.07
C ALA A 221 2.78 -14.98 -17.28
N ARG A 222 2.31 -16.21 -17.13
CA ARG A 222 1.21 -16.54 -16.23
C ARG A 222 1.79 -16.77 -14.84
N LEU A 223 1.46 -15.89 -13.90
CA LEU A 223 1.90 -15.95 -12.51
C LEU A 223 0.76 -16.36 -11.59
N ILE A 224 -0.51 -16.13 -11.95
CA ILE A 224 -1.68 -16.48 -11.15
C ILE A 224 -2.03 -17.95 -11.46
N GLY A 225 -1.91 -18.82 -10.46
CA GLY A 225 -1.96 -20.26 -10.65
C GLY A 225 -0.62 -20.83 -11.13
N THR A 226 -0.65 -21.84 -11.99
CA THR A 226 0.57 -22.53 -12.46
C THR A 226 1.41 -21.62 -13.36
N TYR A 227 2.70 -21.53 -13.05
CA TYR A 227 3.64 -20.72 -13.82
C TYR A 227 3.78 -21.22 -15.26
N GLU A 228 3.53 -20.34 -16.22
CA GLU A 228 3.72 -20.60 -17.65
C GLU A 228 4.28 -19.38 -18.34
N ILE A 229 5.05 -19.59 -19.41
CA ILE A 229 5.59 -18.53 -20.23
C ILE A 229 5.29 -18.78 -21.70
N THR A 230 4.84 -17.73 -22.39
CA THR A 230 4.57 -17.74 -23.83
C THR A 230 5.41 -16.64 -24.50
N GLY A 231 5.86 -16.90 -25.73
CA GLY A 231 6.65 -15.95 -26.51
C GLY A 231 8.16 -16.06 -26.33
N LEU A 232 8.62 -17.02 -25.52
CA LEU A 232 10.02 -17.41 -25.40
C LEU A 232 10.17 -18.92 -25.53
N ASP A 233 11.30 -19.36 -26.08
CA ASP A 233 11.71 -20.76 -25.99
C ASP A 233 12.13 -21.10 -24.55
N ALA A 234 12.04 -22.38 -24.20
CA ALA A 234 12.48 -22.84 -22.88
C ALA A 234 13.98 -22.54 -22.69
N PRO A 235 14.38 -21.94 -21.56
CA PRO A 235 15.78 -21.72 -21.28
C PRO A 235 16.53 -23.04 -21.08
N ASP A 236 17.87 -22.97 -21.13
CA ASP A 236 18.74 -24.09 -20.80
C ASP A 236 18.34 -24.74 -19.45
N ALA A 237 18.22 -26.07 -19.44
CA ALA A 237 17.58 -26.81 -18.35
C ALA A 237 18.30 -26.66 -17.00
N GLU A 238 19.63 -26.51 -17.02
CA GLU A 238 20.45 -26.35 -15.81
C GLU A 238 20.12 -25.03 -15.08
N HIS A 239 19.93 -23.95 -15.85
CA HIS A 239 19.74 -22.59 -15.32
C HIS A 239 18.26 -22.15 -15.30
N SER A 240 17.39 -22.92 -15.95
CA SER A 240 15.97 -22.65 -16.13
C SER A 240 15.26 -22.22 -14.84
N PRO A 241 15.41 -22.92 -13.69
CA PRO A 241 14.72 -22.51 -12.46
C PRO A 241 15.12 -21.12 -11.93
N LEU A 242 16.40 -20.73 -12.09
CA LEU A 242 16.91 -19.42 -11.64
C LEU A 242 16.47 -18.29 -12.55
N LEU A 243 16.42 -18.53 -13.86
CA LEU A 243 15.96 -17.54 -14.83
C LEU A 243 14.47 -17.23 -14.67
N HIS A 244 13.65 -18.25 -14.47
CA HIS A 244 12.22 -18.05 -14.21
C HIS A 244 11.96 -17.30 -12.89
N GLU A 245 12.68 -17.63 -11.81
CA GLU A 245 12.55 -16.90 -10.55
C GLU A 245 13.01 -15.44 -10.66
N ALA A 246 14.13 -15.19 -11.36
CA ALA A 246 14.60 -13.84 -11.62
C ALA A 246 13.58 -13.01 -12.43
N LEU A 247 12.97 -13.62 -13.45
CA LEU A 247 11.93 -12.97 -14.24
C LEU A 247 10.69 -12.65 -13.40
N VAL A 248 10.26 -13.55 -12.52
CA VAL A 248 9.14 -13.28 -11.61
C VAL A 248 9.44 -12.08 -10.71
N MET A 249 10.63 -12.00 -10.11
CA MET A 249 11.05 -10.85 -9.29
C MET A 249 10.91 -9.54 -10.11
N LEU A 250 11.42 -9.52 -11.34
CA LEU A 250 11.32 -8.33 -12.19
C LEU A 250 9.88 -7.99 -12.61
N LEU A 251 9.02 -8.99 -12.80
CA LEU A 251 7.61 -8.79 -13.13
C LEU A 251 6.80 -8.20 -11.97
N LEU A 252 7.13 -8.58 -10.73
CA LEU A 252 6.47 -8.05 -9.53
C LEU A 252 6.96 -6.64 -9.16
N HIS A 253 8.17 -6.26 -9.59
CA HIS A 253 8.81 -4.97 -9.29
C HIS A 253 9.03 -4.15 -10.57
N ARG A 254 7.94 -3.54 -11.05
CA ARG A 254 7.93 -2.75 -12.29
C ARG A 254 8.71 -1.43 -12.19
N GLU A 255 8.96 -0.96 -10.97
CA GLU A 255 9.84 0.16 -10.64
C GLU A 255 11.32 -0.11 -10.95
N GLY A 256 11.69 -1.37 -11.15
CA GLY A 256 13.07 -1.81 -11.38
C GLY A 256 13.67 -2.50 -10.16
N VAL A 257 14.65 -3.37 -10.42
CA VAL A 257 15.31 -4.13 -9.35
C VAL A 257 16.81 -3.92 -9.44
N HIS A 258 17.42 -3.45 -8.35
CA HIS A 258 18.87 -3.34 -8.29
C HIS A 258 19.53 -4.74 -8.36
N PRO A 259 20.60 -4.95 -9.16
CA PRO A 259 21.26 -6.26 -9.32
C PRO A 259 21.62 -6.96 -8.01
N ARG A 260 22.03 -6.19 -6.98
CA ARG A 260 22.35 -6.73 -5.64
C ARG A 260 21.11 -7.24 -4.88
N VAL A 261 19.96 -6.59 -5.07
CA VAL A 261 18.69 -7.04 -4.47
C VAL A 261 18.28 -8.35 -5.13
N LEU A 262 18.28 -8.40 -6.46
CA LEU A 262 18.01 -9.64 -7.22
C LEU A 262 18.92 -10.79 -6.76
N ALA A 263 20.22 -10.54 -6.59
CA ALA A 263 21.15 -11.53 -6.09
C ALA A 263 20.84 -12.01 -4.66
N SER A 264 20.50 -11.09 -3.75
CA SER A 264 20.18 -11.44 -2.36
C SER A 264 18.94 -12.33 -2.24
N VAL A 265 17.99 -12.14 -3.16
CA VAL A 265 16.74 -12.89 -3.22
C VAL A 265 16.97 -14.30 -3.77
N LEU A 266 17.72 -14.42 -4.86
CA LEU A 266 18.00 -15.70 -5.52
C LEU A 266 19.02 -16.55 -4.75
N TRP A 267 19.96 -15.91 -4.06
CA TRP A 267 20.98 -16.55 -3.22
C TRP A 267 21.01 -15.94 -1.82
N PRO A 268 20.11 -16.36 -0.90
CA PRO A 268 20.06 -15.83 0.46
C PRO A 268 21.36 -16.01 1.27
N ARG A 269 22.20 -16.97 0.87
CA ARG A 269 23.52 -17.22 1.47
C ARG A 269 24.66 -16.44 0.82
N GLY A 270 24.35 -15.55 -0.11
CA GLY A 270 25.31 -14.77 -0.88
C GLY A 270 25.80 -15.49 -2.14
N VAL A 271 26.32 -14.69 -3.06
CA VAL A 271 26.88 -15.10 -4.36
C VAL A 271 27.98 -14.10 -4.75
N THR A 272 28.94 -14.50 -5.58
CA THR A 272 29.94 -13.59 -6.11
C THR A 272 29.36 -12.70 -7.21
N GLU A 273 29.98 -11.54 -7.45
CA GLU A 273 29.54 -10.61 -8.49
C GLU A 273 29.59 -11.23 -9.88
N ASP A 274 30.64 -11.99 -10.20
CA ASP A 274 30.78 -12.66 -11.50
C ASP A 274 29.63 -13.64 -11.78
N VAL A 275 29.16 -14.37 -10.75
CA VAL A 275 28.05 -15.32 -10.91
C VAL A 275 26.71 -14.60 -11.05
N ARG A 276 26.51 -13.52 -10.28
CA ARG A 276 25.35 -12.61 -10.44
C ARG A 276 25.29 -12.06 -11.86
N ASP A 277 26.39 -11.49 -12.32
CA ASP A 277 26.46 -10.81 -13.62
C ASP A 277 26.31 -11.83 -14.76
N ALA A 278 26.87 -13.03 -14.61
CA ALA A 278 26.65 -14.13 -15.55
C ALA A 278 25.19 -14.61 -15.58
N LEU A 279 24.43 -14.54 -14.48
CA LEU A 279 22.99 -14.81 -14.51
C LEU A 279 22.24 -13.70 -15.26
N ILE A 280 22.58 -12.44 -15.00
CA ILE A 280 21.94 -11.29 -15.66
C ILE A 280 22.17 -11.33 -17.17
N GLU A 281 23.38 -11.65 -17.64
CA GLU A 281 23.67 -11.82 -19.06
C GLU A 281 22.91 -12.98 -19.69
N ARG A 282 22.75 -14.11 -18.98
CA ARG A 282 21.89 -15.21 -19.43
C ARG A 282 20.43 -14.79 -19.50
N LEU A 283 19.95 -14.00 -18.53
CA LEU A 283 18.59 -13.47 -18.52
C LEU A 283 18.34 -12.52 -19.69
N ARG A 284 19.29 -11.62 -19.99
CA ARG A 284 19.27 -10.75 -21.18
C ARG A 284 19.22 -11.57 -22.46
N THR A 285 20.07 -12.58 -22.56
CA THR A 285 20.13 -13.46 -23.74
C THR A 285 18.83 -14.24 -23.94
N TRP A 286 18.26 -14.78 -22.87
CA TRP A 286 17.02 -15.56 -22.92
C TRP A 286 15.81 -14.70 -23.25
N LEU A 287 15.67 -13.51 -22.65
CA LEU A 287 14.59 -12.58 -22.96
C LEU A 287 14.73 -11.99 -24.36
N GLY A 288 15.97 -11.79 -24.83
CA GLY A 288 16.29 -11.26 -26.15
C GLY A 288 15.87 -9.79 -26.32
N SER A 289 15.61 -9.42 -27.58
CA SER A 289 15.20 -8.07 -27.98
C SER A 289 13.85 -8.11 -28.69
N ASP A 290 13.17 -6.96 -28.67
CA ASP A 290 11.99 -6.72 -29.49
C ASP A 290 12.33 -6.61 -30.98
N PRO A 291 11.34 -6.69 -31.89
CA PRO A 291 11.57 -6.62 -33.34
C PRO A 291 12.28 -5.35 -33.82
N ASP A 292 12.23 -4.28 -33.05
CA ASP A 292 12.92 -3.01 -33.29
C ASP A 292 14.39 -3.01 -32.81
N GLY A 293 14.83 -4.09 -32.17
CA GLY A 293 16.17 -4.26 -31.60
C GLY A 293 16.30 -3.85 -30.13
N THR A 294 15.25 -3.28 -29.52
CA THR A 294 15.28 -2.85 -28.12
C THR A 294 15.42 -4.06 -27.19
N PRO A 295 16.41 -4.09 -26.26
CA PRO A 295 16.57 -5.22 -25.34
C PRO A 295 15.38 -5.30 -24.38
N ARG A 296 14.84 -6.51 -24.18
CA ARG A 296 13.69 -6.73 -23.28
C ARG A 296 14.05 -6.63 -21.80
N LEU A 297 15.34 -6.70 -21.48
CA LEU A 297 15.89 -6.44 -20.15
C LEU A 297 16.95 -5.34 -20.25
N GLY A 298 16.58 -4.16 -19.79
CA GLY A 298 17.43 -2.98 -19.76
C GLY A 298 18.09 -2.75 -18.42
N THR A 299 18.88 -1.67 -18.37
CA THR A 299 19.34 -1.06 -17.14
C THR A 299 19.09 0.42 -17.23
N ASP A 300 18.39 0.98 -16.25
CA ASP A 300 18.08 2.39 -16.23
C ASP A 300 19.29 3.24 -15.81
N THR A 301 19.11 4.56 -15.76
CA THR A 301 20.17 5.51 -15.37
C THR A 301 20.59 5.38 -13.91
N THR A 302 19.79 4.72 -13.07
CA THR A 302 20.08 4.46 -11.65
C THR A 302 20.76 3.11 -11.42
N GLY A 303 20.96 2.31 -12.47
CA GLY A 303 21.56 0.98 -12.39
C GLY A 303 20.58 -0.14 -12.07
N GLN A 304 19.27 0.12 -12.10
CA GLN A 304 18.24 -0.88 -11.85
C GLN A 304 17.93 -1.67 -13.12
N LEU A 305 17.67 -2.96 -12.96
CA LEU A 305 17.20 -3.84 -14.03
C LEU A 305 15.72 -3.56 -14.30
N THR A 306 15.37 -3.28 -15.54
CA THR A 306 14.00 -2.94 -15.95
C THR A 306 13.55 -3.79 -17.13
N LEU A 307 12.29 -4.22 -17.11
CA LEU A 307 11.69 -4.97 -18.21
C LEU A 307 11.10 -4.02 -19.25
N ALA A 308 11.24 -4.39 -20.52
CA ALA A 308 10.53 -3.69 -21.59
C ALA A 308 9.00 -3.86 -21.44
N PRO A 309 8.18 -2.90 -21.91
CA PRO A 309 6.72 -3.00 -21.89
C PRO A 309 6.14 -4.21 -22.64
N SER A 310 6.93 -4.83 -23.52
CA SER A 310 6.58 -6.03 -24.28
C SER A 310 6.62 -7.32 -23.44
N VAL A 311 7.17 -7.27 -22.21
CA VAL A 311 7.22 -8.39 -21.26
C VAL A 311 6.18 -8.16 -20.17
N VAL A 312 5.10 -8.94 -20.22
CA VAL A 312 3.87 -8.72 -19.44
C VAL A 312 3.51 -9.97 -18.63
N SER A 313 2.94 -9.79 -17.43
CA SER A 313 2.31 -10.87 -16.69
C SER A 313 0.78 -10.77 -16.68
N ASP A 314 0.11 -11.88 -16.41
CA ASP A 314 -1.32 -11.90 -16.10
C ASP A 314 -1.70 -11.00 -14.90
N LEU A 315 -0.84 -10.84 -13.91
CA LEU A 315 -1.05 -9.90 -12.80
C LEU A 315 -1.06 -8.44 -13.26
N ASP A 316 -0.21 -8.05 -14.20
CA ASP A 316 -0.24 -6.70 -14.78
C ASP A 316 -1.54 -6.46 -15.56
N VAL A 317 -1.99 -7.48 -16.30
CA VAL A 317 -3.25 -7.44 -17.04
C VAL A 317 -4.43 -7.33 -16.07
N LEU A 318 -4.44 -8.12 -14.98
CA LEU A 318 -5.47 -8.05 -13.94
C LEU A 318 -5.55 -6.66 -13.31
N ARG A 319 -4.41 -6.10 -12.88
CA ARG A 319 -4.33 -4.74 -12.31
C ARG A 319 -4.85 -3.68 -13.30
N THR A 320 -4.46 -3.80 -14.56
CA THR A 320 -4.90 -2.90 -15.64
C THR A 320 -6.41 -2.97 -15.88
N LEU A 321 -6.95 -4.19 -16.01
CA LEU A 321 -8.38 -4.42 -16.26
C LEU A 321 -9.22 -3.93 -15.08
N HIS A 322 -8.80 -4.21 -13.84
CA HIS A 322 -9.45 -3.70 -12.64
C HIS A 322 -9.49 -2.18 -12.60
N TYR A 323 -8.36 -1.52 -12.85
CA TYR A 323 -8.30 -0.06 -12.91
C TYR A 323 -9.19 0.51 -14.01
N GLU A 324 -9.17 -0.04 -15.23
CA GLU A 324 -10.01 0.43 -16.34
C GLU A 324 -11.52 0.24 -16.06
N ALA A 325 -11.88 -0.79 -15.28
CA ALA A 325 -13.25 -1.08 -14.87
C ALA A 325 -13.73 -0.19 -13.71
N THR A 326 -12.85 0.30 -12.84
CA THR A 326 -13.21 1.07 -11.63
C THR A 326 -13.00 2.57 -11.78
N ALA A 327 -11.87 2.99 -12.36
CA ALA A 327 -11.48 4.40 -12.48
C ALA A 327 -11.22 4.85 -13.93
N GLY A 328 -10.93 3.92 -14.84
CA GLY A 328 -10.57 4.24 -16.23
C GLY A 328 -11.77 4.45 -17.16
N ARG A 329 -11.52 4.29 -18.47
CA ARG A 329 -12.48 4.64 -19.53
C ARG A 329 -13.70 3.73 -19.54
N GLY A 330 -13.56 2.51 -19.03
CA GLY A 330 -14.63 1.51 -18.93
C GLY A 330 -15.61 1.80 -17.79
N ALA A 331 -15.18 2.47 -16.73
CA ALA A 331 -15.93 2.61 -15.47
C ALA A 331 -17.36 3.17 -15.62
N ARG A 332 -17.55 4.12 -16.55
CA ARG A 332 -18.85 4.79 -16.76
C ARG A 332 -19.80 4.06 -17.71
N LYS A 333 -19.36 2.96 -18.34
CA LYS A 333 -20.13 2.23 -19.35
C LYS A 333 -20.36 0.80 -18.88
N ALA A 334 -21.57 0.50 -18.41
CA ALA A 334 -21.92 -0.79 -17.79
C ALA A 334 -21.44 -2.01 -18.58
N HIS A 335 -21.75 -2.10 -19.87
CA HIS A 335 -21.33 -3.22 -20.73
C HIS A 335 -19.79 -3.35 -20.89
N ILE A 336 -19.06 -2.23 -20.91
CA ILE A 336 -17.59 -2.27 -21.00
C ILE A 336 -17.02 -2.69 -19.65
N ARG A 337 -17.54 -2.13 -18.56
CA ARG A 337 -17.15 -2.47 -17.19
C ARG A 337 -17.37 -3.96 -16.92
N GLU A 338 -18.54 -4.49 -17.24
CA GLU A 338 -18.86 -5.92 -17.12
C GLU A 338 -17.86 -6.80 -17.89
N ARG A 339 -17.57 -6.45 -19.16
CA ARG A 339 -16.58 -7.18 -19.96
C ARG A 339 -15.19 -7.16 -19.31
N LEU A 340 -14.72 -5.98 -18.87
CA LEU A 340 -13.41 -5.84 -18.22
C LEU A 340 -13.32 -6.65 -16.92
N LEU A 341 -14.39 -6.67 -16.12
CA LEU A 341 -14.44 -7.46 -14.88
C LEU A 341 -14.47 -8.97 -15.17
N ASN A 342 -15.18 -9.40 -16.22
CA ASN A 342 -15.15 -10.80 -16.67
C ASN A 342 -13.75 -11.21 -17.14
N ASP A 343 -13.13 -10.39 -18.00
CA ASP A 343 -11.77 -10.63 -18.50
C ASP A 343 -10.76 -10.67 -17.34
N ALA A 344 -10.92 -9.81 -16.33
CA ALA A 344 -10.10 -9.80 -15.13
C ALA A 344 -10.27 -11.08 -14.30
N LEU A 345 -11.51 -11.46 -14.02
CA LEU A 345 -11.80 -12.66 -13.23
C LEU A 345 -11.34 -13.95 -13.93
N ALA A 346 -11.37 -13.99 -15.26
CA ALA A 346 -10.86 -15.12 -16.04
C ALA A 346 -9.35 -15.37 -15.84
N LEU A 347 -8.60 -14.42 -15.27
CA LEU A 347 -7.19 -14.59 -14.93
C LEU A 347 -6.97 -15.26 -13.56
N ALA A 348 -8.01 -15.34 -12.72
CA ALA A 348 -7.95 -15.86 -11.35
C ALA A 348 -7.91 -17.39 -11.31
N HIS A 349 -6.75 -17.98 -11.64
CA HIS A 349 -6.55 -19.43 -11.68
C HIS A 349 -6.03 -20.05 -10.37
N GLY A 350 -6.07 -19.31 -9.25
CA GLY A 350 -5.59 -19.75 -7.94
C GLY A 350 -4.50 -18.85 -7.37
N PRO A 351 -3.75 -19.32 -6.35
CA PRO A 351 -2.73 -18.50 -5.70
C PRO A 351 -1.59 -18.15 -6.65
N LEU A 352 -0.88 -17.07 -6.35
CA LEU A 352 0.31 -16.67 -7.09
C LEU A 352 1.31 -17.83 -7.10
N LEU A 353 1.77 -18.23 -8.29
CA LEU A 353 2.74 -19.30 -8.53
C LEU A 353 2.36 -20.59 -7.80
N ALA A 354 1.23 -21.19 -8.17
CA ALA A 354 0.85 -22.49 -7.66
C ALA A 354 1.93 -23.55 -8.00
N ASN A 355 2.10 -24.54 -7.11
CA ASN A 355 3.05 -25.66 -7.26
C ASN A 355 4.54 -25.25 -7.25
N ARG A 356 4.93 -24.29 -6.40
CA ARG A 356 6.32 -23.83 -6.28
C ARG A 356 7.25 -24.99 -5.88
N PRO A 357 8.44 -25.09 -6.50
CA PRO A 357 9.46 -26.02 -6.04
C PRO A 357 9.88 -25.70 -4.60
N GLN A 358 10.12 -26.74 -3.79
CA GLN A 358 10.57 -26.58 -2.41
C GLN A 358 11.87 -25.78 -2.34
N GLY A 359 11.92 -24.77 -1.46
CA GLY A 359 13.12 -23.95 -1.23
C GLY A 359 13.38 -22.87 -2.30
N ARG A 360 12.45 -22.65 -3.24
CA ARG A 360 12.49 -21.56 -4.22
C ARG A 360 11.38 -20.55 -3.92
N TYR A 361 11.53 -19.32 -4.37
CA TYR A 361 10.55 -18.25 -4.17
C TYR A 361 10.27 -17.93 -2.69
N THR A 362 11.22 -18.18 -1.80
CA THR A 362 11.05 -17.98 -0.35
C THR A 362 10.84 -16.52 0.04
N TRP A 363 11.25 -15.60 -0.83
CA TRP A 363 11.08 -14.16 -0.67
C TRP A 363 9.63 -13.72 -0.86
N LEU A 364 8.81 -14.46 -1.63
CA LEU A 364 7.39 -14.11 -1.86
C LEU A 364 6.58 -13.99 -0.57
N SER A 365 6.93 -14.73 0.48
CA SER A 365 6.25 -14.61 1.78
C SER A 365 6.38 -13.23 2.44
N HIS A 366 7.28 -12.39 1.93
CA HIS A 366 7.49 -11.02 2.38
C HIS A 366 7.03 -9.99 1.33
N GLU A 367 6.49 -10.45 0.21
CA GLU A 367 5.98 -9.58 -0.86
C GLU A 367 4.51 -9.25 -0.63
N ASN A 368 4.17 -7.96 -0.74
CA ASN A 368 2.79 -7.51 -0.63
C ASN A 368 1.89 -8.15 -1.70
N SER A 369 2.44 -8.51 -2.87
CA SER A 369 1.68 -9.10 -3.97
C SER A 369 0.97 -10.41 -3.59
N GLU A 370 1.50 -11.20 -2.63
CA GLU A 370 0.81 -12.40 -2.13
C GLU A 370 -0.47 -12.07 -1.36
N ALA A 371 -0.46 -10.98 -0.59
CA ALA A 371 -1.61 -10.52 0.18
C ALA A 371 -2.59 -9.69 -0.67
N GLU A 372 -2.08 -8.93 -1.65
CA GLU A 372 -2.88 -8.07 -2.52
C GLU A 372 -3.70 -8.85 -3.55
N LEU A 373 -3.16 -9.93 -4.13
CA LEU A 373 -3.84 -10.68 -5.19
C LEU A 373 -5.22 -11.19 -4.76
N PRO A 374 -5.37 -11.88 -3.61
CA PRO A 374 -6.69 -12.31 -3.13
C PRO A 374 -7.68 -11.15 -2.96
N LEU A 375 -7.23 -10.01 -2.43
CA LEU A 375 -8.07 -8.82 -2.23
C LEU A 375 -8.55 -8.25 -3.58
N LEU A 376 -7.63 -8.12 -4.53
CA LEU A 376 -7.92 -7.62 -5.88
C LEU A 376 -8.93 -8.52 -6.62
N VAL A 377 -8.73 -9.85 -6.56
CA VAL A 377 -9.67 -10.82 -7.17
C VAL A 377 -11.03 -10.77 -6.48
N ALA A 378 -11.06 -10.62 -5.16
CA ALA A 378 -12.32 -10.48 -4.42
C ALA A 378 -13.07 -9.21 -4.85
N ASP A 379 -12.39 -8.06 -4.95
CA ASP A 379 -13.02 -6.80 -5.36
C ASP A 379 -13.61 -6.88 -6.78
N VAL A 380 -12.87 -7.49 -7.73
CA VAL A 380 -13.36 -7.73 -9.10
C VAL A 380 -14.63 -8.58 -9.09
N ALA A 381 -14.64 -9.68 -8.33
CA ALA A 381 -15.76 -10.61 -8.29
C ALA A 381 -16.99 -10.05 -7.57
N LEU A 382 -16.78 -9.29 -6.50
CA LEU A 382 -17.86 -8.58 -5.79
C LEU A 382 -18.51 -7.54 -6.71
N ALA A 383 -17.71 -6.77 -7.45
CA ALA A 383 -18.23 -5.79 -8.41
C ALA A 383 -19.01 -6.46 -9.55
N LEU A 384 -18.53 -7.60 -10.07
CA LEU A 384 -19.20 -8.35 -11.13
C LEU A 384 -20.48 -9.04 -10.62
N SER A 385 -20.43 -9.60 -9.42
CA SER A 385 -21.60 -10.19 -8.75
C SER A 385 -22.71 -9.16 -8.55
N ALA A 386 -22.38 -7.98 -8.01
CA ALA A 386 -23.33 -6.89 -7.82
C ALA A 386 -24.00 -6.50 -9.15
N HIS A 387 -23.22 -6.36 -10.22
CA HIS A 387 -23.74 -6.07 -11.56
C HIS A 387 -24.76 -7.12 -12.03
N HIS A 388 -24.45 -8.40 -11.86
CA HIS A 388 -25.35 -9.49 -12.24
C HIS A 388 -26.61 -9.57 -11.37
N LEU A 389 -26.50 -9.33 -10.07
CA LEU A 389 -27.64 -9.32 -9.15
C LEU A 389 -28.58 -8.14 -9.41
N GLU A 390 -28.06 -6.96 -9.68
CA GLU A 390 -28.85 -5.79 -10.10
C GLU A 390 -29.63 -6.06 -11.40
N ALA A 391 -29.05 -6.85 -12.31
CA ALA A 391 -29.68 -7.29 -13.54
C ALA A 391 -30.66 -8.48 -13.36
N GLY A 392 -30.87 -8.97 -12.14
CA GLY A 392 -31.74 -10.11 -11.85
C GLY A 392 -31.19 -11.46 -12.33
N ASN A 393 -29.86 -11.56 -12.49
CA ASN A 393 -29.17 -12.74 -13.01
C ASN A 393 -28.29 -13.39 -11.92
N PRO A 394 -28.86 -14.12 -10.94
CA PRO A 394 -28.09 -14.65 -9.81
C PRO A 394 -27.14 -15.80 -10.16
N ALA A 395 -27.41 -16.55 -11.24
CA ALA A 395 -26.54 -17.66 -11.65
C ALA A 395 -25.14 -17.20 -12.14
N PRO A 396 -25.00 -16.18 -13.01
CA PRO A 396 -23.71 -15.56 -13.30
C PRO A 396 -22.99 -14.99 -12.07
N ALA A 397 -23.73 -14.37 -11.13
CA ALA A 397 -23.15 -13.85 -9.88
C ALA A 397 -22.51 -14.97 -9.05
N LEU A 398 -23.22 -16.10 -8.87
CA LEU A 398 -22.69 -17.30 -8.20
C LEU A 398 -21.43 -17.84 -8.87
N ASN A 399 -21.40 -17.91 -10.21
CA ASN A 399 -20.24 -18.40 -10.93
C ASN A 399 -19.03 -17.49 -10.71
N ALA A 400 -19.23 -16.18 -10.72
CA ALA A 400 -18.17 -15.21 -10.49
C ALA A 400 -17.56 -15.37 -9.08
N LEU A 401 -18.42 -15.46 -8.06
CA LEU A 401 -18.00 -15.62 -6.67
C LEU A 401 -17.28 -16.95 -6.43
N ASN A 402 -17.78 -18.07 -6.97
CA ASN A 402 -17.12 -19.37 -6.89
C ASN A 402 -15.74 -19.37 -7.58
N THR A 403 -15.61 -18.66 -8.71
CA THR A 403 -14.33 -18.51 -9.40
C THR A 403 -13.33 -17.76 -8.53
N ALA A 404 -13.75 -16.65 -7.92
CA ALA A 404 -12.91 -15.84 -7.04
C ALA A 404 -12.44 -16.61 -5.80
N LEU A 405 -13.31 -17.46 -5.23
CA LEU A 405 -12.99 -18.33 -4.10
C LEU A 405 -11.91 -19.37 -4.39
N THR A 406 -11.51 -19.60 -5.65
CA THR A 406 -10.32 -20.42 -5.96
C THR A 406 -9.01 -19.71 -5.58
N THR A 407 -9.00 -18.38 -5.63
CA THR A 407 -7.82 -17.53 -5.37
C THR A 407 -7.89 -16.84 -4.01
N ALA A 408 -9.09 -16.42 -3.60
CA ALA A 408 -9.36 -15.72 -2.33
C ALA A 408 -10.27 -16.55 -1.42
N PRO A 409 -9.88 -17.79 -1.07
CA PRO A 409 -10.79 -18.74 -0.50
C PRO A 409 -11.21 -18.31 0.92
N THR A 410 -10.41 -17.53 1.64
CA THR A 410 -10.67 -17.06 3.01
C THR A 410 -11.38 -15.71 3.10
N ASP A 411 -11.73 -15.06 1.98
CA ASP A 411 -12.37 -13.75 2.02
C ASP A 411 -13.85 -13.85 2.44
N GLU A 412 -14.16 -13.37 3.65
CA GLU A 412 -15.51 -13.40 4.23
C GLU A 412 -16.54 -12.66 3.36
N ARG A 413 -16.13 -11.60 2.66
CA ARG A 413 -17.03 -10.80 1.81
C ARG A 413 -17.55 -11.64 0.66
N LEU A 414 -16.69 -12.44 0.03
CA LEU A 414 -17.07 -13.34 -1.05
C LEU A 414 -18.07 -14.40 -0.58
N TRP A 415 -17.84 -15.00 0.58
CA TRP A 415 -18.75 -15.99 1.17
C TRP A 415 -20.12 -15.39 1.51
N ASN A 416 -20.14 -14.21 2.10
CA ASN A 416 -21.37 -13.49 2.44
C ASN A 416 -22.17 -13.10 1.17
N GLU A 417 -21.50 -12.69 0.09
CA GLU A 417 -22.19 -12.45 -1.19
C GLU A 417 -22.60 -13.75 -1.89
N LEU A 418 -21.86 -14.84 -1.72
CA LEU A 418 -22.22 -16.15 -2.29
C LEU A 418 -23.52 -16.67 -1.68
N LEU A 419 -23.72 -16.50 -0.37
CA LEU A 419 -24.99 -16.80 0.30
C LEU A 419 -26.15 -15.98 -0.25
N ARG A 420 -25.96 -14.66 -0.43
CA ARG A 420 -26.99 -13.78 -1.02
C ARG A 420 -27.33 -14.17 -2.45
N ALA A 421 -26.32 -14.43 -3.27
CA ALA A 421 -26.50 -14.86 -4.65
C ALA A 421 -27.18 -16.24 -4.73
N ALA A 422 -26.85 -17.17 -3.84
CA ALA A 422 -27.50 -18.47 -3.74
C ALA A 422 -28.98 -18.33 -3.37
N HIS A 423 -29.29 -17.54 -2.35
CA HIS A 423 -30.66 -17.25 -1.95
C HIS A 423 -31.47 -16.61 -3.09
N ALA A 424 -30.88 -15.66 -3.82
CA ALA A 424 -31.52 -14.99 -4.94
C ALA A 424 -31.88 -15.93 -6.11
N THR A 425 -31.30 -17.13 -6.21
CA THR A 425 -31.73 -18.13 -7.20
C THR A 425 -33.07 -18.79 -6.88
N GLY A 426 -33.53 -18.73 -5.63
CA GLY A 426 -34.70 -19.48 -5.13
C GLY A 426 -34.47 -20.99 -4.96
N ASP A 427 -33.24 -21.48 -5.16
CA ASP A 427 -32.87 -22.88 -4.97
C ASP A 427 -32.40 -23.13 -3.53
N ALA A 428 -33.32 -23.64 -2.69
CA ALA A 428 -33.06 -23.90 -1.27
C ALA A 428 -31.90 -24.89 -1.05
N ALA A 429 -31.81 -25.95 -1.86
CA ALA A 429 -30.75 -26.95 -1.74
C ALA A 429 -29.37 -26.34 -2.03
N LYS A 430 -29.32 -25.38 -2.96
CA LYS A 430 -28.09 -24.63 -3.25
C LYS A 430 -27.67 -23.71 -2.11
N LEU A 431 -28.61 -23.02 -1.48
CA LEU A 431 -28.35 -22.18 -0.31
C LEU A 431 -27.83 -23.02 0.86
N GLU A 432 -28.48 -24.16 1.16
CA GLU A 432 -28.06 -25.10 2.20
C GLU A 432 -26.64 -25.65 1.95
N SER A 433 -26.36 -26.09 0.72
CA SER A 433 -25.02 -26.57 0.32
C SER A 433 -23.94 -25.49 0.45
N THR A 434 -24.28 -24.24 0.10
CA THR A 434 -23.37 -23.09 0.23
C THR A 434 -23.06 -22.78 1.70
N ALA A 435 -24.09 -22.78 2.56
CA ALA A 435 -23.94 -22.58 4.00
C ALA A 435 -23.11 -23.70 4.65
N ALA A 436 -23.37 -24.96 4.30
CA ALA A 436 -22.60 -26.09 4.80
C ALA A 436 -21.12 -26.01 4.40
N SER A 437 -20.82 -25.60 3.16
CA SER A 437 -19.45 -25.41 2.67
C SER A 437 -18.72 -24.30 3.41
N LEU A 438 -19.41 -23.19 3.69
CA LEU A 438 -18.88 -22.07 4.47
C LEU A 438 -18.54 -22.50 5.90
N VAL A 439 -19.46 -23.21 6.58
CA VAL A 439 -19.28 -23.71 7.95
C VAL A 439 -18.07 -24.65 8.00
N ALA A 440 -18.06 -25.69 7.16
CA ALA A 440 -16.98 -26.68 7.12
C ALA A 440 -15.61 -26.00 6.93
N ARG A 441 -15.54 -25.01 6.05
CA ARG A 441 -14.33 -24.25 5.80
C ARG A 441 -13.88 -23.41 7.00
N ASN A 442 -14.82 -22.78 7.71
CA ASN A 442 -14.47 -22.02 8.92
C ASN A 442 -13.86 -22.95 9.99
N HIS A 443 -14.39 -24.17 10.14
CA HIS A 443 -13.82 -25.18 11.03
C HIS A 443 -12.38 -25.56 10.62
N GLU A 444 -12.14 -25.82 9.33
CA GLU A 444 -10.79 -26.14 8.83
C GLU A 444 -9.77 -25.02 9.09
N HIS A 445 -10.19 -23.75 8.96
CA HIS A 445 -9.28 -22.61 9.02
C HIS A 445 -9.05 -22.07 10.43
N SER A 446 -10.08 -22.10 11.28
CA SER A 446 -10.06 -21.51 12.61
C SER A 446 -9.90 -22.54 13.75
N GLY A 447 -9.99 -23.84 13.42
CA GLY A 447 -10.15 -24.92 14.38
C GLY A 447 -11.55 -24.94 15.00
N ASP A 448 -11.94 -26.07 15.60
CA ASP A 448 -13.30 -26.31 16.14
C ASP A 448 -13.75 -25.30 17.22
N ALA A 449 -12.85 -24.48 17.75
CA ALA A 449 -13.13 -23.56 18.85
C ALA A 449 -13.60 -22.15 18.43
N ARG A 450 -13.52 -21.77 17.14
CA ARG A 450 -13.86 -20.41 16.69
C ARG A 450 -15.22 -20.38 16.01
N SER A 451 -16.17 -19.66 16.60
CA SER A 451 -17.47 -19.37 16.01
C SER A 451 -17.31 -18.60 14.69
N LEU A 452 -18.36 -18.63 13.88
CA LEU A 452 -18.41 -17.84 12.66
C LEU A 452 -18.33 -16.34 12.98
N PRO A 453 -17.85 -15.50 12.03
CA PRO A 453 -17.95 -14.06 12.17
C PRO A 453 -19.40 -13.61 12.42
N PRO A 454 -19.67 -12.67 13.34
CA PRO A 454 -21.04 -12.28 13.71
C PRO A 454 -21.90 -11.80 12.52
N ARG A 455 -21.25 -11.18 11.52
CA ARG A 455 -21.94 -10.71 10.30
C ARG A 455 -22.41 -11.87 9.44
N THR A 456 -21.61 -12.93 9.33
CA THR A 456 -21.95 -14.16 8.62
C THR A 456 -23.04 -14.94 9.36
N GLU A 457 -22.97 -15.04 10.69
CA GLU A 457 -24.02 -15.68 11.50
C GLU A 457 -25.38 -14.99 11.33
N ALA A 458 -25.40 -13.65 11.44
CA ALA A 458 -26.63 -12.88 11.26
C ALA A 458 -27.22 -13.06 9.85
N LEU A 459 -26.37 -13.16 8.82
CA LEU A 459 -26.79 -13.40 7.45
C LEU A 459 -27.37 -14.81 7.28
N LEU A 460 -26.78 -15.83 7.91
CA LEU A 460 -27.32 -17.19 7.90
C LEU A 460 -28.66 -17.28 8.65
N ASP A 461 -28.77 -16.60 9.79
CA ASP A 461 -30.04 -16.51 10.55
C ASP A 461 -31.15 -15.85 9.72
N GLU A 462 -30.80 -14.86 8.89
CA GLU A 462 -31.74 -14.18 7.99
C GLU A 462 -32.13 -15.06 6.78
N LEU A 463 -31.15 -15.63 6.08
CA LEU A 463 -31.37 -16.30 4.80
C LEU A 463 -31.76 -17.78 4.93
N LEU A 464 -31.32 -18.45 5.98
CA LEU A 464 -31.53 -19.89 6.20
C LEU A 464 -31.72 -20.20 7.70
N PRO A 465 -32.83 -19.80 8.35
CA PRO A 465 -33.00 -19.93 9.80
C PRO A 465 -32.78 -21.34 10.40
N SER A 466 -32.96 -22.39 9.59
CA SER A 466 -32.75 -23.79 9.96
C SER A 466 -31.27 -24.21 10.06
N TRP A 467 -30.32 -23.34 9.68
CA TRP A 467 -28.89 -23.69 9.61
C TRP A 467 -28.30 -24.14 10.97
N ARG A 468 -28.79 -23.58 12.08
CA ARG A 468 -28.35 -23.92 13.44
C ARG A 468 -28.78 -25.34 13.86
N ASP A 469 -29.93 -25.80 13.38
CA ASP A 469 -30.42 -27.16 13.65
C ASP A 469 -29.54 -28.19 12.94
N ALA A 470 -29.09 -27.87 11.72
CA ALA A 470 -28.18 -28.70 10.95
C ALA A 470 -26.78 -28.78 11.57
N GLN A 471 -26.28 -27.67 12.13
CA GLN A 471 -25.02 -27.64 12.88
C GLN A 471 -25.10 -28.51 14.15
N SER A 472 -26.17 -28.36 14.92
CA SER A 472 -26.40 -29.11 16.16
C SER A 472 -26.58 -30.62 15.95
N ALA A 473 -26.88 -31.06 14.72
CA ALA A 473 -26.98 -32.46 14.34
C ALA A 473 -25.67 -33.04 13.78
N ALA A 474 -24.69 -32.19 13.46
CA ALA A 474 -23.39 -32.57 12.92
C ALA A 474 -22.28 -32.60 14.00
N ASP A 475 -22.44 -31.81 15.06
CA ASP A 475 -21.70 -31.92 16.34
C ASP A 475 -22.18 -33.14 17.17
#